data_AF-A0A7D5JNW8-F1
#
_entry.id   AF-A0A7D5JNW8-F1
#
_cell.length_a   1.000
_cell.length_b   1.000
_cell.length_c   1.000
_cell.angle_alpha   90.00
_cell.angle_beta   90.00
_cell.angle_gamma   90.00
#
_symmetry.space_group_name_H-M   'P 1'
#
loop_
_entity.id
_entity.type
_entity.pdbx_description
1 polymer ?
#
loop_
_entity_poly.entity_id
_entity_poly.type
_entity_poly.pdbx_seq_one_letter_code
_entity_poly.pdbx_strand_id
1 'polypeptide(L)' 'MKNITSKLTALEVGHAYAIGLDGVATILTELESEELPVEMVDTTVFTFELKNKHFTLINTGCGSLAVRTI' A
#
# COMPACT_ATOMS: atom_id res chain seq x y z
N MET A 1 -10.28 -6.03 6.01
CA MET A 1 -9.57 -6.59 4.83
C MET A 1 -10.34 -6.83 3.51
N LYS A 2 -11.43 -7.63 3.46
CA LYS A 2 -11.96 -8.25 2.20
C LYS A 2 -12.11 -7.30 0.99
N ASN A 3 -12.68 -6.10 1.19
CA ASN A 3 -12.90 -5.15 0.08
C ASN A 3 -11.60 -4.57 -0.50
N ILE A 4 -10.60 -4.31 0.35
CA ILE A 4 -9.30 -3.77 -0.07
C ILE A 4 -8.50 -4.85 -0.78
N THR A 5 -8.49 -6.07 -0.23
CA THR A 5 -7.84 -7.23 -0.85
C THR A 5 -8.32 -7.44 -2.28
N SER A 6 -9.63 -7.42 -2.52
CA SER A 6 -10.17 -7.61 -3.86
C SER A 6 -9.63 -6.55 -4.84
N LYS A 7 -9.65 -5.27 -4.45
CA LYS A 7 -9.15 -4.17 -5.28
C LYS A 7 -7.64 -4.27 -5.53
N LEU A 8 -6.83 -4.52 -4.50
CA LEU A 8 -5.39 -4.70 -4.64
C LEU A 8 -5.04 -5.88 -5.54
N THR A 9 -5.73 -7.00 -5.38
CA THR A 9 -5.49 -8.18 -6.22
C THR A 9 -5.90 -8.00 -7.68
N ALA A 10 -6.78 -7.04 -7.97
CA ALA A 10 -7.14 -6.66 -9.34
C ALA A 10 -6.15 -5.68 -9.99
N LEU A 11 -5.25 -5.05 -9.22
CA LEU A 11 -4.24 -4.17 -9.78
C LEU A 11 -3.25 -4.94 -10.65
N GLU A 12 -2.76 -4.28 -11.69
CA GLU A 12 -1.68 -4.72 -12.58
C GLU A 12 -0.43 -3.88 -12.33
N VAL A 13 0.74 -4.38 -12.74
CA VAL A 13 2.00 -3.66 -12.56
C VAL A 13 1.93 -2.31 -13.28
N GLY A 14 2.31 -1.24 -12.59
CA GLY A 14 2.18 0.13 -13.09
C GLY A 14 0.84 0.81 -12.77
N HIS A 15 -0.14 0.09 -12.21
CA HIS A 15 -1.36 0.70 -11.68
C HIS A 15 -1.21 1.09 -10.21
N ALA A 16 -1.94 2.15 -9.83
CA ALA A 16 -2.06 2.63 -8.47
C ALA A 16 -3.54 2.69 -8.05
N TYR A 17 -3.78 2.54 -6.75
CA TYR A 17 -5.11 2.64 -6.17
C TYR A 17 -5.09 3.56 -4.96
N ALA A 18 -6.00 4.55 -4.94
CA ALA A 18 -6.18 5.44 -3.81
C ALA A 18 -6.84 4.69 -2.65
N ILE A 19 -6.23 4.81 -1.47
CA ILE A 19 -6.66 4.12 -0.25
C ILE A 19 -6.99 5.17 0.81
N GLY A 20 -8.16 5.03 1.43
CA GLY A 20 -8.54 5.84 2.58
C GLY A 20 -7.81 5.40 3.86
N LEU A 21 -7.75 6.27 4.87
CA LEU A 21 -6.98 6.06 6.11
C LEU A 21 -7.31 4.72 6.80
N ASP A 22 -8.59 4.34 6.87
CA ASP A 22 -8.98 3.05 7.46
C ASP A 22 -8.36 1.86 6.71
N GLY A 23 -8.22 1.98 5.38
CA GLY A 23 -7.61 0.93 4.57
C GLY A 23 -6.09 0.86 4.72
N VAL A 24 -5.43 2.00 4.92
CA VAL A 24 -4.01 2.07 5.28
C VAL A 24 -3.78 1.37 6.61
N ALA A 25 -4.56 1.75 7.64
CA ALA A 25 -4.47 1.15 8.97
C ALA A 25 -4.67 -0.36 8.88
N THR A 26 -5.72 -0.81 8.17
CA THR A 26 -5.98 -2.23 7.96
C THR A 26 -4.77 -2.96 7.35
N ILE A 27 -4.16 -2.42 6.28
CA ILE A 27 -2.98 -3.03 5.63
C ILE A 27 -1.82 -3.16 6.61
N LEU A 28 -1.47 -2.06 7.29
CA LEU A 28 -0.34 -2.03 8.21
C LEU A 28 -0.55 -2.90 9.46
N THR A 29 -1.80 -3.15 9.86
CA THR A 29 -2.11 -4.02 11.01
C THR A 29 -2.25 -5.49 10.64
N GLU A 30 -2.75 -5.80 9.45
CA GLU A 30 -3.09 -7.18 9.07
C GLU A 30 -2.03 -7.85 8.19
N LEU A 31 -1.14 -7.09 7.55
CA LEU A 31 -0.09 -7.61 6.67
C LEU A 31 1.29 -7.32 7.23
N GLU A 32 2.20 -8.27 7.04
CA GLU A 32 3.61 -8.05 7.28
C GLU A 32 4.11 -6.99 6.29
N SER A 33 4.50 -5.84 6.83
CA SER A 33 4.92 -4.69 6.06
C SER A 33 6.25 -4.18 6.57
N GLU A 34 7.11 -3.79 5.63
CA GLU A 34 8.42 -3.24 5.91
C GLU A 34 8.43 -1.76 5.51
N GLU A 35 8.86 -0.90 6.41
CA GLU A 35 9.04 0.52 6.11
C GLU A 35 10.32 0.73 5.30
N LEU A 36 10.21 1.44 4.18
CA LEU A 36 11.35 1.84 3.37
C LEU A 36 11.85 3.22 3.81
N PRO A 37 13.16 3.38 4.05
CA PRO A 37 13.71 4.69 4.36
C PRO A 37 13.60 5.61 3.15
N VAL A 38 12.90 6.73 3.32
CA VAL A 38 12.75 7.77 2.30
C VAL A 38 13.08 9.14 2.89
N GLU A 39 13.86 9.94 2.15
CA GLU A 39 14.15 11.33 2.53
C GLU A 39 13.12 12.27 1.91
N MET A 40 11.86 12.16 2.37
CA MET A 40 10.78 13.04 1.97
C MET A 40 9.99 13.48 3.20
N VAL A 41 9.72 14.78 3.28
CA VAL A 41 8.90 15.36 4.35
C VAL A 41 7.47 14.81 4.25
N ASP A 42 6.90 14.41 5.39
CA ASP A 42 5.53 13.91 5.52
C ASP A 42 5.18 12.72 4.63
N THR A 43 6.18 11.95 4.19
CA THR A 43 5.98 10.75 3.38
C THR A 43 6.54 9.51 4.07
N THR A 44 5.71 8.49 4.21
CA THR A 44 6.13 7.14 4.61
C THR A 44 5.82 6.16 3.50
N VAL A 45 6.73 5.20 3.32
CA VAL A 45 6.62 4.19 2.28
C VAL A 45 6.77 2.82 2.92
N PHE A 46 5.85 1.91 2.60
CA PHE A 46 5.89 0.54 3.10
C PHE A 46 5.81 -0.44 1.93
N THR A 47 6.51 -1.56 2.03
CA THR A 47 6.33 -2.70 1.13
C THR A 47 5.62 -3.83 1.84
N PHE A 48 4.74 -4.51 1.12
CA PHE A 48 4.03 -5.68 1.64
C PHE A 48 3.66 -6.64 0.52
N GLU A 49 3.44 -7.90 0.87
CA GLU A 49 2.96 -8.94 -0.06
C GLU A 49 1.49 -9.26 0.17
N LEU A 50 0.76 -9.48 -0.92
CA LEU A 50 -0.62 -9.97 -0.86
C LEU A 50 -0.94 -10.87 -2.06
N LYS A 51 -1.23 -12.15 -1.79
CA LYS A 51 -1.50 -13.18 -2.80
C LYS A 51 -0.40 -13.27 -3.89
N ASN A 52 0.86 -13.38 -3.47
CA ASN A 52 2.05 -13.47 -4.35
C ASN A 52 2.22 -12.26 -5.27
N LYS A 53 1.82 -11.07 -4.81
CA LYS A 53 2.02 -9.80 -5.49
C LYS A 53 2.67 -8.84 -4.50
N HIS A 54 3.66 -8.11 -4.97
CA HIS A 54 4.32 -7.05 -4.21
C HIS A 54 3.60 -5.73 -4.40
N PHE A 55 3.47 -4.98 -3.30
CA PHE A 55 2.89 -3.65 -3.30
C PHE A 55 3.80 -2.70 -2.55
N THR A 56 3.82 -1.45 -3.02
CA THR A 56 4.36 -0.31 -2.29
C THR A 56 3.19 0.58 -1.88
N LEU A 57 3.01 0.75 -0.56
CA LEU A 57 2.10 1.72 0.03
C LEU A 57 2.85 3.03 0.23
N ILE A 58 2.37 4.10 -0.37
CA ILE A 58 2.92 5.45 -0.23
C ILE A 58 1.89 6.28 0.51
N ASN A 59 2.26 6.84 1.66
CA ASN A 59 1.42 7.74 2.43
C ASN A 59 2.11 9.11 2.48
N THR A 60 1.41 10.17 2.08
CA THR A 60 1.99 11.53 1.90
C THR A 60 1.38 12.58 2.82
N GLY A 61 0.71 12.15 3.91
CA GLY A 61 -0.05 13.00 4.82
C GLY A 61 -1.35 13.55 4.22
N CYS A 62 -1.40 13.79 2.92
CA CYS A 62 -2.55 14.26 2.15
C CYS A 62 -3.41 13.11 1.60
N GLY A 63 -2.89 11.88 1.66
CA GLY A 63 -3.54 10.69 1.12
C GLY A 63 -2.56 9.53 0.98
N SER A 64 -3.11 8.38 0.59
CA SER A 64 -2.32 7.15 0.45
C SER A 64 -2.66 6.39 -0.82
N LEU A 65 -1.64 5.76 -1.38
CA LEU A 65 -1.70 5.01 -2.64
C LEU A 65 -1.02 3.66 -2.44
N ALA A 66 -1.67 2.58 -2.86
CA ALA A 66 -0.97 1.32 -3.08
C ALA A 66 -0.66 1.18 -4.57
N VAL A 67 0.60 0.91 -4.86
CA VAL A 67 1.13 0.67 -6.20
C VAL A 67 1.52 -0.79 -6.30
N ARG A 68 1.07 -1.48 -7.35
CA ARG A 68 1.54 -2.84 -7.61
C ARG A 68 2.90 -2.78 -8.30
N THR A 69 3.89 -3.39 -7.66
CA THR A 69 5.27 -3.47 -8.16
C THR A 69 5.60 -4.90 -8.59
N ILE A 70 6.80 -5.08 -9.16
CA ILE A 70 7.35 -6.39 -9.53
C ILE A 70 7.70 -7.15 -8.25
#